data_AF-H3G6T7-F1
#
_entry.id   AF-H3G6T7-F1
#
_cell.length_a   1.000
_cell.length_b   1.000
_cell.length_c   1.000
_cell.angle_alpha   90.00
_cell.angle_beta   90.00
_cell.angle_gamma   90.00
#
_symmetry.space_group_name_H-M   'P 1'
#
loop_
_entity.id
_entity.type
_entity.pdbx_description
1 polymer ?
#
loop_
_entity_poly.entity_id
_entity_poly.type
_entity_poly.pdbx_seq_one_letter_code
_entity_poly.pdbx_strand_id
1 'polypeptide(L)' 'KYWCVVEACCLKDDLRILPEGDSTQVGPKGINLSGGQKARIALARACYSDADVFLLDCPFASVDA' A
#
# COMPACT_ATOMS: atom_id res chain seq x y z
N LYS A 1 6.52 10.19 9.90
CA LYS A 1 5.23 9.53 9.57
C LYS A 1 5.36 8.51 8.44
N TYR A 2 5.90 8.89 7.28
CA TYR A 2 6.07 8.03 6.10
C TYR A 2 6.63 6.63 6.39
N TRP A 3 7.87 6.52 6.88
CA TRP A 3 8.52 5.21 7.10
C TRP A 3 7.80 4.33 8.13
N CYS A 4 7.16 4.94 9.14
CA CYS A 4 6.34 4.21 10.11
C CYS A 4 5.12 3.57 9.44
N VAL A 5 4.44 4.31 8.55
CA VAL A 5 3.30 3.80 7.78
C VAL A 5 3.74 2.72 6.79
N VAL A 6 4.86 2.92 6.09
CA VAL A 6 5.45 1.93 5.18
C VAL A 6 5.74 0.61 5.90
N GLU A 7 6.28 0.70 7.11
CA GLU A 7 6.54 -0.46 7.96
C GLU A 7 5.26 -1.12 8.47
N ALA A 8 4.32 -0.34 9.01
CA ALA A 8 3.04 -0.83 9.53
C ALA A 8 2.17 -1.50 8.46
N CYS A 9 2.28 -1.08 7.20
CA CYS A 9 1.53 -1.62 6.07
C CYS A 9 2.30 -2.68 5.27
N CYS A 10 3.42 -3.20 5.78
CA CYS A 10 4.24 -4.22 5.13
C CYS A 10 4.68 -3.87 3.69
N LEU A 11 4.96 -2.59 3.42
CA LEU A 11 5.35 -2.11 2.09
C LEU A 11 6.85 -2.17 1.82
N LYS A 12 7.71 -2.48 2.82
CA LYS A 12 9.17 -2.49 2.65
C LYS A 12 9.61 -3.41 1.51
N ASP A 13 9.06 -4.63 1.43
CA ASP A 13 9.42 -5.59 0.39
C ASP A 13 8.84 -5.21 -0.97
N ASP A 14 7.65 -4.60 -1.00
CA ASP A 14 7.08 -4.06 -2.23
C ASP A 14 7.97 -2.97 -2.83
N LEU A 15 8.43 -2.03 -2.00
CA LEU A 15 9.31 -0.96 -2.47
C LEU A 15 10.64 -1.49 -2.97
N ARG A 16 11.22 -2.52 -2.33
CA ARG A 16 12.50 -3.12 -2.75
C ARG A 16 12.47 -3.72 -4.16
N ILE A 17 11.32 -4.21 -4.61
CA ILE A 17 11.20 -4.84 -5.93
C ILE A 17 10.83 -3.86 -7.04
N LEU A 18 10.44 -2.62 -6.69
CA LEU A 18 10.13 -1.59 -7.67
C LEU A 18 11.43 -0.95 -8.20
N PRO A 19 11.52 -0.61 -9.50
CA PRO A 19 12.76 -0.14 -10.13
C PRO A 19 13.39 1.08 -9.47
N GLU A 20 12.57 2.03 -9.01
CA GLU A 20 12.99 3.29 -8.39
C GLU A 20 12.56 3.34 -6.91
N GLY A 21 12.32 2.18 -6.28
CA GLY A 21 11.88 2.12 -4.90
C GLY A 21 10.55 2.86 -4.67
N ASP A 22 10.53 3.71 -3.65
CA ASP A 22 9.42 4.62 -3.32
C ASP A 22 9.21 5.76 -4.32
N SER A 23 10.20 6.03 -5.18
CA SER A 23 10.10 7.01 -6.25
C SER A 23 9.52 6.43 -7.54
N THR A 24 9.17 5.14 -7.53
CA THR A 24 8.60 4.46 -8.70
C THR A 24 7.26 5.06 -9.10
N GLN A 25 7.18 5.50 -10.35
CA GLN A 25 5.94 6.02 -10.91
C GLN A 25 4.88 4.92 -11.03
N VAL A 26 3.72 5.15 -10.42
CA VAL A 26 2.57 4.26 -10.53
C VAL A 26 1.80 4.57 -11.81
N GLY A 27 1.56 3.56 -12.65
CA GLY A 27 0.81 3.72 -13.88
C GLY A 27 -0.69 4.00 -13.65
N PRO A 28 -1.46 4.32 -14.69
CA PRO A 28 -2.90 4.60 -14.57
C PRO A 28 -3.63 3.45 -13.86
N LYS A 29 -4.44 3.77 -12.85
CA LYS A 29 -5.16 2.79 -12.01
C LYS A 29 -4.24 1.70 -11.39
N GLY A 30 -2.95 2.00 -11.23
CA GLY A 30 -1.95 1.08 -10.67
C GLY A 30 -1.70 -0.15 -11.54
N ILE A 31 -1.72 -0.04 -12.87
CA ILE A 31 -1.54 -1.19 -13.78
C ILE A 31 -0.23 -1.98 -13.54
N ASN A 32 0.79 -1.33 -13.00
CA ASN A 32 2.09 -1.93 -12.66
C ASN A 32 2.16 -2.54 -11.26
N LEU A 33 1.04 -2.64 -10.54
CA LEU A 33 0.97 -3.18 -9.18
C LEU A 33 0.09 -4.43 -9.13
N SER A 34 0.47 -5.39 -8.30
CA SER A 34 -0.38 -6.54 -7.97
C SER A 34 -1.62 -6.12 -7.15
N GLY A 35 -2.61 -7.01 -7.04
CA GLY A 35 -3.79 -6.76 -6.20
C GLY A 35 -3.43 -6.54 -4.73
N GLY A 36 -2.50 -7.34 -4.20
CA GLY A 36 -1.99 -7.21 -2.82
C GLY A 36 -1.26 -5.89 -2.59
N GLN A 37 -0.43 -5.46 -3.55
CA GLN A 37 0.25 -4.17 -3.49
C GLN A 37 -0.72 -3.00 -3.47
N LYS A 38 -1.76 -3.03 -4.31
CA LYS A 38 -2.81 -2.01 -4.32
C LYS A 38 -3.53 -1.93 -2.96
N ALA A 39 -3.85 -3.08 -2.37
CA ALA A 39 -4.50 -3.14 -1.06
C ALA A 39 -3.61 -2.54 0.04
N ARG A 40 -2.33 -2.92 0.11
CA ARG A 40 -1.38 -2.37 1.10
C ARG A 40 -1.13 -0.87 0.90
N ILE A 41 -1.04 -0.39 -0.33
CA ILE A 41 -0.93 1.05 -0.63
C ILE A 41 -2.21 1.79 -0.22
N ALA A 42 -3.39 1.23 -0.46
CA ALA A 42 -4.65 1.84 -0.02
C ALA A 42 -4.73 1.93 1.52
N LEU A 43 -4.31 0.87 2.22
CA LEU A 43 -4.19 0.88 3.68
C LEU A 43 -3.18 1.93 4.16
N ALA A 44 -2.01 2.01 3.53
CA ALA A 44 -1.01 3.02 3.86
C ALA A 44 -1.54 4.45 3.66
N ARG A 45 -2.33 4.70 2.60
CA ARG A 45 -2.98 6.00 2.39
C ARG A 45 -3.96 6.34 3.51
N ALA A 46 -4.72 5.36 4.01
CA ALA A 46 -5.59 5.54 5.16
C ALA A 46 -4.78 5.85 6.42
N CYS A 47 -3.80 5.02 6.77
CA CYS A 47 -2.95 5.26 7.94
C CYS A 47 -2.20 6.61 7.87
N TYR A 48 -1.82 7.06 6.67
CA TYR A 48 -1.16 8.35 6.49
C TYR A 48 -2.10 9.54 6.74
N SER A 49 -3.42 9.39 6.52
CA SER A 49 -4.38 10.48 6.64
C SER A 49 -4.72 10.90 8.08
N ASP A 50 -4.31 10.12 9.10
CA ASP A 50 -4.57 10.43 10.52
C ASP A 50 -6.05 10.61 10.89
N ALA A 51 -6.96 9.88 10.24
CA ALA A 51 -8.37 9.96 10.63
C ALA A 51 -8.60 9.24 11.98
N ASP A 52 -9.53 9.77 12.78
CA ASP A 52 -9.96 9.11 14.03
C ASP A 52 -10.72 7.81 13.77
N VAL A 53 -11.40 7.72 12.61
CA VAL A 53 -12.22 6.57 12.21
C VAL A 53 -11.94 6.21 10.75
N PHE A 54 -11.74 4.93 10.49
CA PHE A 54 -11.53 4.37 9.16
C PHE A 54 -12.63 3.38 8.80
N LEU A 55 -13.14 3.47 7.56
CA LEU A 55 -14.04 2.48 6.97
C LEU A 55 -13.25 1.66 5.96
N LEU A 56 -13.12 0.36 6.20
CA LEU A 56 -12.39 -0.57 5.34
C LEU A 56 -13.40 -1.53 4.70
N ASP A 57 -13.48 -1.52 3.38
CA ASP A 57 -14.28 -2.48 2.63
C ASP A 57 -13.37 -3.61 2.11
N CYS A 58 -13.59 -4.83 2.61
CA CYS A 58 -12.88 -6.05 2.24
C CYS A 58 -11.33 -5.95 2.22
N PRO A 59 -10.66 -5.50 3.30
CA PRO A 59 -9.20 -5.26 3.30
C PRO A 59 -8.34 -6.51 3.08
N PHE A 60 -8.92 -7.71 3.20
CA PHE A 60 -8.23 -9.00 3.04
C PHE A 60 -8.62 -9.76 1.77
N ALA A 61 -9.32 -9.12 0.82
CA ALA A 61 -9.79 -9.78 -0.41
C ALA A 61 -8.67 -10.29 -1.33
N SER A 62 -7.42 -9.87 -1.11
CA SER A 62 -6.23 -10.25 -1.88
C SER A 62 -5.26 -11.16 -1.10
N VAL A 63 -5.70 -11.72 0.03
CA VAL A 63 -4.93 -12.69 0.81
C VAL A 63 -5.30 -14.10 0.35
N ASP A 64 -4.30 -14.88 -0.06
CA ASP A 64 -4.46 -16.31 -0.29
C ASP A 64 -4.57 -17.07 1.05
N ALA A 65 -5.28 -18.20 1.05
CA ALA A 65 -5.47 -19.07 2.22
C ALA A 65 -4.21 -19.86 2.61
#